data_AF-J3N600-F1
#
_entry.id   AF-J3N600-F1
#
_cell.length_a   1.000
_cell.length_b   1.000
_cell.length_c   1.000
_cell.angle_alpha   90.00
_cell.angle_beta   90.00
_cell.angle_gamma   90.00
#
_symmetry.space_group_name_H-M   'P 1'
#
loop_
_entity.id
_entity.type
_entity.pdbx_description
1 polymer ?
#
loop_
_entity_poly.entity_id
_entity_poly.type
_entity_poly.pdbx_seq_one_letter_code
_entity_poly.pdbx_strand_id
1 'polypeptide(L)'
;MPRAGLAAILSAGAFVSAFVVGAVALIAAPFAVPPASFARDVFFYLLAASGLFYIYLSAEIYLWQAVGLVLFYVFFVGLVVYMDLDTEGKAVSAAELEMVNGGCRVVTDLPVTMEDHKQQHPTLCGILRKVTKVWEWPVAFVLKLTIPSTLPTEWNKFYVCANICLCPLLLLYSFSSFIPFDSRIVFLLPQSRFPLWSVVLFVSISLALSHLIFEKEAPITENIANTTISFVMSVFWISTMAGELLNCLAAIGVIMDFPPAILGMTVLAWGNSVGDLVADVALAKSGQPTIAIAGCFAGPMFNMLVGLGTALVIQTARVYPKAYVLEFHVGIVVAFVFLLLSLMGTLLVVTWTRFRVPRFWGYCLMGIYILFTLVSIAIASSSG
;
A
#
# COMPACT_ATOMS: atom_id res chain seq x y z
N MET A 1 -22.15 -0.47 2.96
CA MET A 1 -20.69 -0.57 3.04
C MET A 1 -19.97 -0.77 1.69
N PRO A 2 -20.43 -1.56 0.68
CA PRO A 2 -19.64 -1.76 -0.55
C PRO A 2 -19.48 -0.49 -1.42
N ARG A 3 -20.43 0.45 -1.34
CA ARG A 3 -20.42 1.71 -2.12
C ARG A 3 -19.29 2.66 -1.73
N ALA A 4 -19.07 2.84 -0.42
CA ALA A 4 -18.04 3.74 0.09
C ALA A 4 -16.63 3.21 -0.22
N GLY A 5 -16.43 1.89 -0.17
CA GLY A 5 -15.16 1.26 -0.52
C GLY A 5 -14.80 1.42 -2.01
N LEU A 6 -15.75 1.19 -2.91
CA LEU A 6 -15.53 1.37 -4.35
C LEU A 6 -15.19 2.83 -4.69
N ALA A 7 -15.98 3.78 -4.18
CA ALA A 7 -15.71 5.20 -4.39
C ALA A 7 -14.37 5.63 -3.80
N ALA A 8 -14.02 5.16 -2.60
CA ALA A 8 -12.76 5.49 -1.95
C ALA A 8 -11.54 4.95 -2.70
N ILE A 9 -11.57 3.72 -3.21
CA ILE A 9 -10.45 3.13 -3.97
C ILE A 9 -10.23 3.88 -5.28
N LEU A 10 -11.30 4.20 -6.01
CA LEU A 10 -11.21 4.92 -7.29
C LEU A 10 -10.76 6.36 -7.10
N SER A 11 -11.34 7.07 -6.12
CA SER A 11 -10.92 8.41 -5.77
C SER A 11 -9.49 8.46 -5.23
N ALA A 12 -9.04 7.44 -4.49
CA ALA A 12 -7.65 7.32 -4.07
C ALA A 12 -6.73 7.14 -5.28
N GLY A 13 -7.13 6.32 -6.27
CA GLY A 13 -6.40 6.20 -7.53
C GLY A 13 -6.32 7.51 -8.32
N ALA A 14 -7.39 8.31 -8.34
CA ALA A 14 -7.39 9.64 -8.95
C ALA A 14 -6.48 10.62 -8.18
N PHE A 15 -6.49 10.56 -6.85
CA PHE A 15 -5.60 11.33 -5.99
C PHE A 15 -4.12 10.99 -6.24
N VAL A 16 -3.75 9.71 -6.25
CA VAL A 16 -2.35 9.32 -6.47
C VAL A 16 -1.91 9.65 -7.89
N SER A 17 -2.68 9.25 -8.91
CA SER A 17 -2.32 9.45 -10.33
C SER A 17 -2.29 10.92 -10.76
N ALA A 18 -3.02 11.82 -10.10
CA ALA A 18 -3.03 13.25 -10.40
C ALA A 18 -2.24 14.05 -9.36
N PHE A 19 -2.68 14.07 -8.10
CA PHE A 19 -2.05 14.89 -7.06
C PHE A 19 -0.65 14.38 -6.68
N VAL A 20 -0.48 13.09 -6.38
CA VAL A 20 0.84 12.59 -5.94
C VAL A 20 1.86 12.66 -7.09
N VAL A 21 1.50 12.17 -8.28
CA VAL A 21 2.35 12.30 -9.48
C VAL A 21 2.66 13.77 -9.78
N GLY A 22 1.67 14.67 -9.65
CA GLY A 22 1.85 16.10 -9.82
C GLY A 22 2.85 16.69 -8.83
N ALA A 23 2.80 16.28 -7.56
CA ALA A 23 3.72 16.74 -6.52
C ALA A 23 5.14 16.23 -6.78
N VAL A 24 5.30 14.96 -7.11
CA VAL A 24 6.58 14.36 -7.50
C VAL A 24 7.17 15.09 -8.71
N ALA A 25 6.35 15.38 -9.72
CA ALA A 25 6.76 16.15 -10.88
C ALA A 25 7.20 17.58 -10.50
N LEU A 26 6.47 18.29 -9.64
CA LEU A 26 6.85 19.64 -9.24
C LEU A 26 8.16 19.68 -8.44
N ILE A 27 8.43 18.66 -7.62
CA ILE A 27 9.62 18.60 -6.78
C ILE A 27 10.86 18.20 -7.60
N ALA A 28 10.74 17.18 -8.44
CA ALA A 28 11.89 16.54 -9.05
C ALA A 28 12.06 16.83 -10.56
N ALA A 29 11.05 17.36 -11.25
CA ALA A 29 11.18 17.64 -12.68
C ALA A 29 12.23 18.73 -12.95
N PRO A 30 12.87 18.71 -14.14
CA PRO A 30 12.76 17.67 -15.16
C PRO A 30 13.59 16.42 -14.82
N PHE A 31 13.01 15.24 -14.99
CA PHE A 31 13.71 13.96 -14.90
C PHE A 31 13.26 13.01 -16.02
N ALA A 32 14.11 12.05 -16.34
CA ALA A 32 13.83 11.01 -17.34
C ALA A 32 13.29 9.75 -16.65
N VAL A 33 12.34 9.09 -17.29
CA VAL A 33 11.78 7.80 -16.86
C VAL A 33 12.13 6.71 -17.88
N PRO A 34 12.35 5.46 -17.45
CA PRO A 34 12.63 4.34 -18.35
C PRO A 34 11.41 4.10 -19.26
N PRO A 35 11.56 4.21 -20.60
CA PRO A 35 10.44 4.20 -21.52
C PRO A 35 9.55 2.96 -21.43
N ALA A 36 10.16 1.78 -21.37
CA ALA A 36 9.46 0.50 -21.40
C ALA A 36 8.66 0.28 -20.11
N SER A 37 9.29 0.45 -18.94
CA SER A 37 8.63 0.25 -17.65
C SER A 37 7.53 1.28 -17.41
N PHE A 38 7.79 2.56 -17.71
CA PHE A 38 6.79 3.61 -17.58
C PHE A 38 5.59 3.38 -18.51
N ALA A 39 5.82 3.12 -19.80
CA ALA A 39 4.74 2.89 -20.74
C ALA A 39 3.92 1.66 -20.36
N ARG A 40 4.58 0.56 -19.96
CA ARG A 40 3.92 -0.64 -19.44
C ARG A 40 3.01 -0.29 -18.26
N ASP A 41 3.56 0.29 -17.20
CA ASP A 41 2.83 0.48 -15.94
C ASP A 41 1.61 1.41 -16.13
N VAL A 42 1.78 2.52 -16.86
CA VAL A 42 0.69 3.47 -17.11
C VAL A 42 -0.35 2.89 -18.08
N PHE A 43 0.07 2.18 -19.13
CA PHE A 43 -0.84 1.58 -20.10
C PHE A 43 -1.67 0.45 -19.47
N PHE A 44 -1.04 -0.44 -18.70
CA PHE A 44 -1.76 -1.52 -18.02
C PHE A 44 -2.71 -0.98 -16.95
N TYR A 45 -2.33 0.09 -16.25
CA TYR A 45 -3.24 0.75 -15.31
C TYR A 45 -4.43 1.41 -16.04
N LEU A 46 -4.18 2.10 -17.16
CA LEU A 46 -5.24 2.67 -17.99
C LEU A 46 -6.20 1.60 -18.52
N LEU A 47 -5.67 0.47 -18.99
CA LEU A 47 -6.46 -0.66 -19.47
C LEU A 47 -7.29 -1.31 -18.35
N ALA A 48 -6.68 -1.51 -17.18
CA ALA A 48 -7.35 -2.01 -15.99
C ALA A 48 -8.51 -1.09 -15.57
N ALA A 49 -8.26 0.22 -15.49
CA ALA A 49 -9.26 1.20 -15.11
C ALA A 49 -10.39 1.28 -16.13
N SER A 50 -10.07 1.20 -17.43
CA SER A 50 -11.06 1.17 -18.51
C SER A 50 -11.93 -0.08 -18.46
N GLY A 51 -11.31 -1.25 -18.22
CA GLY A 51 -12.02 -2.52 -18.07
C GLY A 51 -12.95 -2.54 -16.85
N LEU A 52 -12.48 -2.02 -15.71
CA LEU A 52 -13.33 -1.87 -14.53
C LEU A 52 -14.45 -0.87 -14.75
N PHE A 53 -14.21 0.24 -15.46
CA PHE A 53 -15.25 1.20 -15.81
C PHE A 53 -16.31 0.57 -16.73
N TYR A 54 -15.92 -0.26 -17.68
CA TYR A 54 -16.85 -1.02 -18.52
C TYR A 54 -17.72 -1.99 -17.70
N ILE A 55 -17.12 -2.72 -16.76
CA ILE A 55 -17.86 -3.60 -15.84
C ILE A 55 -18.83 -2.77 -14.98
N TYR A 56 -18.41 -1.60 -14.50
CA TYR A 56 -19.27 -0.68 -13.74
C TYR A 56 -20.48 -0.20 -14.55
N LEU A 57 -20.27 0.22 -15.80
CA LEU A 57 -21.35 0.68 -16.71
C LEU A 57 -22.33 -0.44 -17.08
N SER A 58 -21.89 -1.69 -17.02
CA SER A 58 -22.76 -2.85 -17.29
C SER A 58 -23.80 -3.08 -16.19
N ALA A 59 -23.68 -2.41 -15.02
CA ALA A 59 -24.54 -2.53 -13.83
C ALA A 59 -24.68 -3.95 -13.24
N GLU A 60 -24.16 -4.97 -13.91
CA GLU A 60 -24.17 -6.37 -13.52
C GLU A 60 -22.75 -6.91 -13.47
N ILE A 61 -22.34 -7.38 -12.30
CA ILE A 61 -21.01 -7.99 -12.10
C ILE A 61 -21.16 -9.50 -12.01
N TYR A 62 -20.56 -10.20 -12.97
CA TYR A 62 -20.47 -11.65 -12.99
C TYR A 62 -19.19 -12.13 -12.30
N LEU A 63 -19.22 -13.33 -11.72
CA LEU A 63 -18.06 -13.91 -11.03
C LEU A 63 -16.82 -13.98 -11.93
N TRP A 64 -16.98 -14.32 -13.21
CA TRP A 64 -15.86 -14.40 -14.15
C TRP A 64 -15.20 -13.04 -14.40
N GLN A 65 -15.96 -11.94 -14.36
CA GLN A 65 -15.41 -10.59 -14.51
C GLN A 65 -14.57 -10.22 -13.29
N ALA A 66 -15.07 -10.53 -12.09
CA ALA A 66 -14.35 -10.27 -10.84
C ALA A 66 -13.05 -11.11 -10.76
N VAL A 67 -13.11 -12.39 -11.13
CA VAL A 67 -11.91 -13.25 -11.23
C VAL A 67 -10.96 -12.74 -12.31
N GLY A 68 -11.49 -12.27 -13.44
CA GLY A 68 -10.73 -11.66 -14.53
C GLY A 68 -9.90 -10.46 -14.10
N LEU A 69 -10.41 -9.60 -13.21
CA LEU A 69 -9.65 -8.46 -12.66
C LEU A 69 -8.40 -8.92 -11.89
N VAL A 70 -8.54 -9.94 -11.03
CA VAL A 70 -7.42 -10.48 -10.24
C VAL A 70 -6.42 -11.18 -11.16
N LEU A 71 -6.89 -11.99 -12.12
CA LEU A 71 -6.03 -12.65 -13.10
C LEU A 71 -5.29 -11.67 -14.01
N PHE A 72 -5.92 -10.53 -14.35
CA PHE A 72 -5.26 -9.48 -15.12
C PHE A 72 -4.08 -8.88 -14.36
N TYR A 73 -4.18 -8.71 -13.04
CA TYR A 73 -3.04 -8.28 -12.23
C TYR A 73 -1.93 -9.33 -12.18
N VAL A 74 -2.28 -10.61 -12.00
CA VAL A 74 -1.29 -11.71 -12.03
C VAL A 74 -0.56 -11.75 -13.37
N PHE A 75 -1.29 -11.56 -14.48
CA PHE A 75 -0.70 -11.43 -15.81
C PHE A 75 0.24 -10.23 -15.92
N PHE A 76 -0.17 -9.05 -15.42
CA PHE A 76 0.68 -7.86 -15.39
C PHE A 76 1.97 -8.12 -14.61
N VAL A 77 1.91 -8.71 -13.41
CA VAL A 77 3.10 -9.03 -12.61
C VAL A 77 4.00 -10.03 -13.35
N GLY A 78 3.43 -11.06 -13.98
CA GLY A 78 4.19 -12.00 -14.81
C GLY A 78 4.93 -11.31 -15.96
N LEU A 79 4.29 -10.33 -16.60
CA LEU A 79 4.90 -9.51 -17.66
C LEU A 79 6.00 -8.59 -17.12
N VAL A 80 5.81 -7.99 -15.95
CA VAL A 80 6.84 -7.18 -15.27
C VAL A 80 8.08 -8.02 -15.01
N VAL A 81 7.92 -9.18 -14.38
CA VAL A 81 9.01 -10.11 -14.07
C VAL A 81 9.71 -10.58 -15.36
N TYR A 82 8.95 -10.90 -16.41
CA TYR A 82 9.52 -11.27 -17.70
C TYR A 82 10.39 -10.16 -18.31
N MET A 83 9.94 -8.90 -18.25
CA MET A 83 10.71 -7.76 -18.76
C MET A 83 11.97 -7.48 -17.94
N ASP A 84 11.91 -7.67 -16.63
CA ASP A 84 13.06 -7.46 -15.75
C ASP A 84 14.13 -8.55 -16.00
N LEU A 85 13.72 -9.82 -16.17
CA LEU A 85 14.62 -10.92 -16.54
C LEU A 85 15.30 -10.71 -17.90
N ASP A 86 14.56 -10.23 -18.91
CA ASP A 86 15.13 -9.91 -20.23
C ASP A 86 16.16 -8.77 -20.14
N THR A 87 15.92 -7.80 -19.26
CA THR A 87 16.84 -6.67 -19.03
C THR A 87 18.13 -7.12 -18.34
N GLU A 88 18.02 -7.98 -17.32
CA GLU A 88 19.18 -8.58 -16.64
C GLU A 88 20.00 -9.46 -17.60
N GLY A 89 19.34 -10.31 -18.40
CA GLY A 89 20.01 -11.17 -19.38
C GLY A 89 20.79 -10.36 -20.42
N LYS A 90 20.23 -9.24 -20.89
CA LYS A 90 20.94 -8.33 -21.81
C LYS A 90 22.11 -7.61 -21.15
N ALA A 91 21.97 -7.20 -19.89
CA ALA A 91 23.05 -6.54 -19.14
C ALA A 91 24.23 -7.48 -18.89
N VAL A 92 23.96 -8.72 -18.48
CA VAL A 92 24.99 -9.76 -18.29
C VAL A 92 25.68 -10.07 -19.62
N SER A 93 24.92 -10.27 -20.70
CA SER A 93 25.49 -10.54 -22.02
C SER A 93 26.34 -9.37 -22.56
N ALA A 94 25.93 -8.13 -22.33
CA ALA A 94 26.72 -6.94 -22.70
C ALA A 94 28.01 -6.84 -21.87
N ALA A 95 27.95 -7.11 -20.56
CA ALA A 95 29.12 -7.14 -19.69
C ALA A 95 30.11 -8.26 -20.09
N GLU A 96 29.61 -9.44 -20.45
CA GLU A 96 30.44 -10.53 -20.99
C GLU A 96 31.10 -10.14 -22.33
N LEU A 97 30.38 -9.44 -23.21
CA LEU A 97 30.93 -8.96 -24.48
C LEU A 97 32.04 -7.90 -24.28
N GLU A 98 31.87 -7.01 -23.30
CA GLU A 98 32.89 -6.02 -22.93
C GLU A 98 34.13 -6.67 -22.27
N MET A 99 33.92 -7.73 -21.48
CA MET A 99 35.02 -8.53 -20.89
C MET A 99 35.80 -9.32 -21.95
N VAL A 100 35.15 -9.78 -23.02
CA VAL A 100 35.81 -10.47 -24.15
C VAL A 100 36.57 -9.50 -25.06
N ASN A 101 36.12 -8.24 -25.20
CA ASN A 101 36.72 -7.28 -26.13
C ASN A 101 37.87 -6.43 -25.54
N GLY A 102 38.44 -6.84 -24.40
CA GLY A 102 39.74 -6.31 -23.94
C GLY A 102 39.72 -4.86 -23.45
N GLY A 103 38.68 -4.45 -22.73
CA GLY A 103 38.64 -3.17 -22.02
C GLY A 103 38.47 -3.39 -20.52
N CYS A 104 39.58 -3.49 -19.77
CA CYS A 104 39.52 -3.42 -18.31
C CYS A 104 39.09 -2.01 -17.90
N ARG A 105 37.79 -1.83 -17.69
CA ARG A 105 37.25 -0.80 -16.81
C ARG A 105 36.52 -1.51 -15.68
N VAL A 106 37.24 -1.63 -14.57
CA VAL A 106 36.68 -1.91 -13.26
C VAL A 106 35.59 -0.87 -13.01
N VAL A 107 34.33 -1.23 -13.22
CA VAL A 107 33.18 -0.51 -12.68
C VAL A 107 32.98 -1.03 -11.26
N THR A 108 33.92 -0.69 -10.37
CA THR A 108 33.56 -0.44 -8.99
C THR A 108 33.11 1.00 -8.96
N ASP A 109 31.82 1.21 -8.70
CA ASP A 109 31.35 2.16 -7.70
C ASP A 109 29.82 2.18 -7.72
N LEU A 110 29.23 1.34 -6.87
CA LEU A 110 27.94 1.66 -6.26
C LEU A 110 28.18 1.83 -4.76
N PRO A 111 28.53 3.03 -4.27
CA PRO A 111 28.34 3.32 -2.88
C PRO A 111 26.85 3.64 -2.68
N VAL A 112 26.10 2.72 -2.07
CA VAL A 112 24.92 3.12 -1.28
C VAL A 112 25.45 3.78 -0.02
N THR A 113 25.98 4.99 -0.18
CA THR A 113 26.18 5.93 0.92
C THR A 113 24.96 6.82 0.94
N MET A 114 24.01 6.49 1.83
CA MET A 114 23.05 7.47 2.33
C MET A 114 23.85 8.57 3.04
N GLU A 115 24.27 9.59 2.31
CA GLU A 115 24.66 10.85 2.92
C GLU A 115 23.40 11.64 3.27
N ASP A 116 23.09 11.62 4.55
CA ASP A 116 22.07 12.44 5.20
C ASP A 116 22.52 13.92 5.11
N HIS A 117 22.19 14.59 4.00
CA HIS A 117 22.39 16.03 3.86
C HIS A 117 21.37 16.80 4.72
N LYS A 118 21.77 16.91 5.97
CA LYS A 118 21.17 17.71 7.03
C LYS A 118 21.33 19.20 6.69
N GLN A 119 20.30 19.81 6.10
CA GLN A 119 20.17 21.27 6.09
C GLN A 119 19.19 21.75 7.15
N GLN A 120 19.66 22.75 7.88
CA GLN A 120 19.33 23.08 9.25
C GLN A 120 18.54 24.40 9.27
N HIS A 121 17.32 24.40 9.83
CA HIS A 121 16.62 25.62 10.24
C HIS A 121 16.31 25.50 11.75
N PRO A 122 16.89 26.30 12.65
CA PRO A 122 17.27 25.78 13.98
C PRO A 122 16.21 25.98 15.08
N THR A 123 15.24 26.88 14.88
CA THR A 123 14.23 27.31 15.86
C THR A 123 13.19 26.28 16.33
N LEU A 124 12.19 26.15 15.46
CA LEU A 124 10.93 25.43 15.64
C LEU A 124 11.08 23.93 15.41
N CYS A 125 11.97 23.54 14.47
CA CYS A 125 12.21 22.14 14.12
C CYS A 125 12.78 21.33 15.30
N GLY A 126 13.59 21.95 16.17
CA GLY A 126 14.14 21.29 17.36
C GLY A 126 13.08 20.97 18.42
N ILE A 127 12.11 21.85 18.62
CA ILE A 127 11.01 21.67 19.57
C ILE A 127 10.01 20.65 19.00
N LEU A 128 9.61 20.81 17.74
CA LEU A 128 8.76 19.83 17.03
C LEU A 128 9.38 18.43 17.04
N ARG A 129 10.69 18.31 16.81
CA ARG A 129 11.41 17.03 16.86
C ARG A 129 11.45 16.41 18.26
N LYS A 130 11.51 17.21 19.32
CA LYS A 130 11.43 16.68 20.70
C LYS A 130 10.01 16.20 20.99
N VAL A 131 9.00 16.96 20.59
CA VAL A 131 7.59 16.59 20.76
C VAL A 131 7.25 15.31 19.98
N THR A 132 7.69 15.20 18.72
CA THR A 132 7.48 13.96 17.94
C THR A 132 8.20 12.78 18.57
N LYS A 133 9.44 12.93 19.04
CA LYS A 133 10.15 11.85 19.75
C LYS A 133 9.46 11.39 21.03
N VAL A 134 8.85 12.31 21.78
CA VAL A 134 8.09 11.96 23.00
C VAL A 134 6.82 11.19 22.63
N TRP A 135 6.17 11.53 21.52
CA TRP A 135 4.98 10.82 21.01
C TRP A 135 5.32 9.47 20.35
N GLU A 136 6.46 9.38 19.69
CA GLU A 136 6.96 8.15 19.07
C GLU A 136 7.32 7.10 20.12
N TRP A 137 7.75 7.49 21.31
CA TRP A 137 8.23 6.57 22.33
C TRP A 137 7.20 5.53 22.81
N PRO A 138 5.96 5.88 23.21
CA PRO A 138 4.96 4.89 23.59
C PRO A 138 4.57 3.97 22.42
N VAL A 139 4.46 4.51 21.21
CA VAL A 139 4.14 3.73 20.01
C VAL A 139 5.27 2.75 19.70
N ALA A 140 6.52 3.22 19.67
CA ALA A 140 7.70 2.41 19.45
C ALA A 140 7.88 1.35 20.54
N PHE A 141 7.51 1.65 21.78
CA PHE A 141 7.53 0.68 22.88
C PHE A 141 6.54 -0.46 22.65
N VAL A 142 5.30 -0.15 22.27
CA VAL A 142 4.28 -1.17 21.93
C VAL A 142 4.71 -2.00 20.71
N LEU A 143 5.27 -1.34 19.68
CA LEU A 143 5.79 -2.04 18.51
C LEU A 143 6.97 -2.96 18.87
N LYS A 144 7.92 -2.52 19.72
CA LYS A 144 9.04 -3.36 20.17
C LYS A 144 8.62 -4.56 21.02
N LEU A 145 7.49 -4.47 21.73
CA LEU A 145 6.92 -5.57 22.49
C LEU A 145 6.21 -6.63 21.63
N THR A 146 5.84 -6.27 20.40
CA THR A 146 4.96 -7.08 19.55
C THR A 146 5.57 -7.45 18.20
N ILE A 147 6.64 -6.77 17.78
CA ILE A 147 7.40 -7.08 16.58
C ILE A 147 8.76 -7.63 17.02
N PRO A 148 9.09 -8.89 16.67
CA PRO A 148 10.40 -9.46 16.96
C PRO A 148 11.52 -8.71 16.23
N SER A 149 12.54 -8.31 16.98
CA SER A 149 13.77 -7.73 16.44
C SER A 149 14.55 -8.78 15.65
N THR A 150 14.96 -8.44 14.43
CA THR A 150 15.76 -9.31 13.56
C THR A 150 17.26 -9.10 13.74
N LEU A 151 17.70 -7.92 14.21
CA LEU A 151 19.12 -7.61 14.41
C LEU A 151 19.66 -8.14 15.76
N PRO A 152 20.83 -8.80 15.77
CA PRO A 152 21.50 -9.24 17.00
C PRO A 152 21.88 -8.11 17.96
N THR A 153 22.11 -6.90 17.43
CA THR A 153 22.55 -5.72 18.21
C THR A 153 21.45 -5.10 19.07
N GLU A 154 20.18 -5.34 18.75
CA GLU A 154 19.02 -4.84 19.52
C GLU A 154 18.41 -5.92 20.44
N TRP A 155 19.10 -7.04 20.61
CA TRP A 155 18.59 -8.18 21.36
C TRP A 155 18.43 -7.83 22.84
N ASN A 156 17.22 -8.04 23.36
CA ASN A 156 16.96 -7.99 24.79
C ASN A 156 15.93 -9.05 25.17
N LYS A 157 16.33 -9.87 26.15
CA LYS A 157 15.60 -11.04 26.63
C LYS A 157 14.14 -10.74 26.99
N PHE A 158 13.87 -9.56 27.56
CA PHE A 158 12.52 -9.15 27.93
C PHE A 158 11.60 -9.01 26.71
N TYR A 159 12.07 -8.33 25.66
CA TYR A 159 11.29 -8.11 24.44
C TYR A 159 11.05 -9.40 23.67
N VAL A 160 12.03 -10.32 23.62
CA VAL A 160 11.85 -11.61 22.96
C VAL A 160 10.75 -12.44 23.66
N CYS A 161 10.71 -12.43 24.98
CA CYS A 161 9.70 -13.17 25.73
C CYS A 161 8.31 -12.51 25.63
N ALA A 162 8.27 -11.18 25.63
CA ALA A 162 7.06 -10.44 25.33
C ALA A 162 6.54 -10.78 23.92
N ASN A 163 7.41 -10.81 22.92
CA ASN A 163 7.07 -11.16 21.54
C ASN A 163 6.51 -12.59 21.42
N ILE A 164 7.14 -13.58 22.04
CA ILE A 164 6.66 -14.97 22.04
C ILE A 164 5.26 -15.09 22.65
N CYS A 165 4.96 -14.28 23.66
CA CYS A 165 3.65 -14.28 24.31
C CYS A 165 2.59 -13.48 23.52
N LEU A 166 2.95 -12.28 23.04
CA LEU A 166 2.01 -11.32 22.46
C LEU A 166 1.74 -11.55 20.97
N CYS A 167 2.71 -12.03 20.19
CA CYS A 167 2.51 -12.26 18.75
C CYS A 167 1.36 -13.24 18.47
N PRO A 168 1.30 -14.44 19.08
CA PRO A 168 0.22 -15.39 18.81
C PRO A 168 -1.15 -14.86 19.22
N LEU A 169 -1.21 -14.07 20.31
CA LEU A 169 -2.44 -13.46 20.80
C LEU A 169 -2.96 -12.36 19.88
N LEU A 170 -2.07 -11.51 19.36
CA LEU A 170 -2.43 -10.43 18.44
C LEU A 170 -2.79 -10.97 17.05
N LEU A 171 -2.08 -11.99 16.57
CA LEU A 171 -2.46 -12.68 15.35
C LEU A 171 -3.83 -13.34 15.50
N LEU A 172 -4.09 -14.00 16.64
CA LEU A 172 -5.41 -14.53 16.91
C LEU A 172 -6.48 -13.42 16.91
N TYR A 173 -6.14 -12.24 17.42
CA TYR A 173 -7.04 -11.09 17.37
C TYR A 173 -7.36 -10.65 15.93
N SER A 174 -6.36 -10.63 15.06
CA SER A 174 -6.54 -10.33 13.64
C SER A 174 -7.47 -11.33 12.94
N PHE A 175 -7.33 -12.63 13.23
CA PHE A 175 -8.14 -13.68 12.63
C PHE A 175 -9.54 -13.82 13.26
N SER A 176 -9.91 -12.95 14.21
CA SER A 176 -11.22 -12.99 14.86
C SER A 176 -12.41 -12.88 13.92
N SER A 177 -12.21 -12.24 12.77
CA SER A 177 -13.21 -12.15 11.70
C SER A 177 -13.47 -13.50 11.01
N PHE A 178 -12.47 -14.39 10.97
CA PHE A 178 -12.57 -15.73 10.39
C PHE A 178 -12.89 -16.81 11.43
N ILE A 179 -12.30 -16.70 12.63
CA ILE A 179 -12.49 -17.61 13.76
C ILE A 179 -12.92 -16.77 14.95
N PRO A 180 -14.20 -16.81 15.38
CA PRO A 180 -14.64 -16.03 16.52
C PRO A 180 -13.83 -16.41 17.78
N PHE A 181 -13.47 -15.43 18.61
CA PHE A 181 -12.69 -15.63 19.84
C PHE A 181 -13.34 -16.65 20.80
N ASP A 182 -14.66 -16.75 20.76
CA ASP A 182 -15.47 -17.71 21.53
C ASP A 182 -15.59 -19.09 20.87
N SER A 183 -14.80 -19.37 19.83
CA SER A 183 -14.77 -20.69 19.21
C SER A 183 -14.41 -21.75 20.26
N ARG A 184 -15.33 -22.69 20.43
CA ARG A 184 -15.29 -23.72 21.46
C ARG A 184 -14.36 -24.85 21.01
N ILE A 185 -13.24 -25.03 21.69
CA ILE A 185 -12.36 -26.18 21.45
C ILE A 185 -12.91 -27.37 22.23
N VAL A 186 -13.44 -28.39 21.52
CA VAL A 186 -14.02 -29.61 22.11
C VAL A 186 -12.98 -30.72 22.32
N PHE A 187 -11.71 -30.49 21.97
CA PHE A 187 -10.79 -31.59 21.65
C PHE A 187 -10.13 -32.35 22.82
N LEU A 188 -10.16 -31.87 24.08
CA LEU A 188 -9.39 -32.52 25.16
C LEU A 188 -10.16 -32.87 26.45
N LEU A 189 -11.30 -32.22 26.75
CA LEU A 189 -12.11 -32.51 27.95
C LEU A 189 -13.60 -32.30 27.65
N PRO A 190 -14.45 -33.35 27.70
CA PRO A 190 -15.90 -33.26 27.39
C PRO A 190 -16.72 -32.33 28.30
N GLN A 191 -16.15 -31.80 29.39
CA GLN A 191 -16.87 -31.08 30.45
C GLN A 191 -16.32 -29.66 30.75
N SER A 192 -15.22 -29.20 30.14
CA SER A 192 -14.64 -27.88 30.44
C SER A 192 -14.62 -26.95 29.22
N ARG A 193 -15.33 -25.82 29.33
CA ARG A 193 -15.47 -24.80 28.26
C ARG A 193 -14.35 -23.76 28.40
N PHE A 194 -13.29 -23.83 27.59
CA PHE A 194 -12.25 -22.81 27.57
C PHE A 194 -12.28 -21.98 26.27
N PRO A 195 -12.17 -20.63 26.37
CA PRO A 195 -12.07 -19.77 25.19
C PRO A 195 -10.73 -19.99 24.47
N LEU A 196 -10.72 -19.91 23.14
CA LEU A 196 -9.54 -20.22 22.33
C LEU A 196 -8.32 -19.34 22.68
N TRP A 197 -8.57 -18.09 23.04
CA TRP A 197 -7.55 -17.15 23.53
C TRP A 197 -6.78 -17.66 24.76
N SER A 198 -7.44 -18.30 25.73
CA SER A 198 -6.76 -18.74 26.96
C SER A 198 -5.82 -19.92 26.70
N VAL A 199 -6.18 -20.79 25.76
CA VAL A 199 -5.34 -21.91 25.32
C VAL A 199 -4.09 -21.40 24.60
N VAL A 200 -4.27 -20.46 23.65
CA VAL A 200 -3.16 -19.84 22.93
C VAL A 200 -2.24 -19.08 23.89
N LEU A 201 -2.80 -18.35 24.85
CA LEU A 201 -2.03 -17.65 25.88
C LEU A 201 -1.21 -18.63 26.73
N PHE A 202 -1.82 -19.72 27.19
CA PHE A 202 -1.13 -20.70 28.03
C PHE A 202 0.03 -21.39 27.29
N VAL A 203 -0.20 -21.78 26.03
CA VAL A 203 0.85 -22.35 25.15
C VAL A 203 1.97 -21.34 24.90
N SER A 204 1.62 -20.08 24.63
CA SER A 204 2.60 -19.02 24.36
C SER A 204 3.43 -18.67 25.61
N ILE A 205 2.82 -18.66 26.79
CA ILE A 205 3.53 -18.48 28.06
C ILE A 205 4.46 -19.67 28.35
N SER A 206 4.01 -20.91 28.09
CA SER A 206 4.84 -22.10 28.28
C SER A 206 6.08 -22.08 27.37
N LEU A 207 5.90 -21.68 26.10
CA LEU A 207 7.01 -21.47 25.16
C LEU A 207 7.93 -20.32 25.57
N ALA A 208 7.38 -19.19 26.04
CA ALA A 208 8.17 -18.06 26.52
C ALA A 208 9.02 -18.44 27.75
N LEU A 209 8.46 -19.21 28.68
CA LEU A 209 9.18 -19.73 29.85
C LEU A 209 10.28 -20.72 29.45
N SER A 210 10.01 -21.61 28.48
CA SER A 210 11.02 -22.52 27.95
C SER A 210 12.19 -21.74 27.33
N HIS A 211 11.91 -20.70 26.54
CA HIS A 211 12.94 -19.86 25.92
C HIS A 211 13.71 -19.03 26.95
N LEU A 212 13.07 -18.57 28.04
CA LEU A 212 13.75 -17.90 29.16
C LEU A 212 14.78 -18.81 29.85
N ILE A 213 14.51 -20.12 29.91
CA ILE A 213 15.35 -21.11 30.61
C ILE A 213 16.48 -21.62 29.70
N PHE A 214 16.19 -21.88 28.41
CA PHE A 214 17.14 -22.50 27.48
C PHE A 214 18.05 -21.50 26.74
N GLU A 215 17.57 -20.32 26.35
CA GLU A 215 18.38 -19.35 25.62
C GLU A 215 19.00 -18.31 26.58
N LYS A 216 20.32 -18.37 26.72
CA LYS A 216 21.13 -17.36 27.42
C LYS A 216 21.93 -16.46 26.49
N GLU A 217 22.12 -16.85 25.23
CA GLU A 217 22.96 -16.15 24.26
C GLU A 217 22.13 -15.60 23.09
N ALA A 218 22.59 -14.49 22.51
CA ALA A 218 21.96 -13.91 21.34
C ALA A 218 22.18 -14.82 20.12
N PRO A 219 21.17 -14.98 19.24
CA PRO A 219 21.32 -15.80 18.04
C PRO A 219 22.41 -15.21 17.12
N ILE A 220 23.34 -16.06 16.69
CA ILE A 220 24.48 -15.68 15.84
C ILE A 220 24.05 -15.48 14.37
N THR A 221 22.90 -16.02 13.97
CA THR A 221 22.38 -15.98 12.60
C THR A 221 20.93 -15.53 12.58
N GLU A 222 20.56 -14.76 11.55
CA GLU A 222 19.18 -14.34 11.31
C GLU A 222 18.31 -15.55 10.95
N ASN A 223 17.32 -15.85 11.81
CA ASN A 223 16.37 -16.91 11.55
C ASN A 223 15.27 -16.41 10.61
N ILE A 224 15.13 -17.05 9.45
CA ILE A 224 14.08 -16.77 8.45
C ILE A 224 12.68 -16.76 9.08
N ALA A 225 12.44 -17.63 10.07
CA ALA A 225 11.19 -17.69 10.81
C ALA A 225 10.90 -16.39 11.59
N ASN A 226 11.89 -15.84 12.30
CA ASN A 226 11.73 -14.59 13.05
C ASN A 226 11.51 -13.40 12.12
N THR A 227 12.20 -13.35 10.99
CA THR A 227 11.99 -12.33 9.95
C THR A 227 10.60 -12.43 9.33
N THR A 228 10.10 -13.65 9.13
CA THR A 228 8.73 -13.85 8.60
C THR A 228 7.69 -13.40 9.63
N ILE A 229 7.87 -13.74 10.91
CA ILE A 229 6.96 -13.32 11.98
C ILE A 229 6.97 -11.79 12.16
N SER A 230 8.15 -11.15 12.13
CA SER A 230 8.25 -9.69 12.24
C SER A 230 7.58 -8.97 11.08
N PHE A 231 7.71 -9.50 9.86
CA PHE A 231 6.98 -9.00 8.69
C PHE A 231 5.46 -9.11 8.87
N VAL A 232 4.95 -10.29 9.25
CA VAL A 232 3.50 -10.50 9.45
C VAL A 232 2.95 -9.59 10.56
N MET A 233 3.67 -9.43 11.66
CA MET A 233 3.28 -8.52 12.75
C MET A 233 3.31 -7.05 12.32
N SER A 234 4.24 -6.66 11.46
CA SER A 234 4.29 -5.30 10.90
C SER A 234 3.07 -5.03 10.02
N VAL A 235 2.68 -5.98 9.15
CA VAL A 235 1.47 -5.89 8.33
C VAL A 235 0.21 -5.78 9.20
N PHE A 236 0.13 -6.55 10.29
CA PHE A 236 -0.98 -6.46 11.25
C PHE A 236 -1.13 -5.07 11.86
N TRP A 237 -0.02 -4.47 12.33
CA TRP A 237 -0.05 -3.12 12.90
C TRP A 237 -0.40 -2.07 11.86
N ILE A 238 0.15 -2.15 10.66
CA ILE A 238 -0.20 -1.25 9.56
C ILE A 238 -1.69 -1.33 9.27
N SER A 239 -2.26 -2.54 9.16
CA SER A 239 -3.70 -2.73 8.92
C SER A 239 -4.56 -2.19 10.05
N THR A 240 -4.16 -2.40 11.31
CA THR A 240 -4.92 -1.93 12.48
C THR A 240 -4.90 -0.41 12.56
N MET A 241 -3.73 0.20 12.40
CA MET A 241 -3.58 1.66 12.41
C MET A 241 -4.30 2.31 11.24
N ALA A 242 -4.26 1.71 10.05
CA ALA A 242 -5.04 2.18 8.89
C ALA A 242 -6.55 2.11 9.17
N GLY A 243 -7.04 1.03 9.79
CA GLY A 243 -8.43 0.89 10.19
C GLY A 243 -8.89 1.97 11.17
N GLU A 244 -8.12 2.21 12.23
CA GLU A 244 -8.41 3.27 13.20
C GLU A 244 -8.36 4.67 12.57
N LEU A 245 -7.38 4.92 11.69
CA LEU A 245 -7.30 6.18 10.94
C LEU A 245 -8.56 6.41 10.09
N LEU A 246 -9.02 5.40 9.35
CA LEU A 246 -10.23 5.50 8.54
C LEU A 246 -11.48 5.68 9.41
N ASN A 247 -11.55 5.03 10.58
CA ASN A 247 -12.64 5.22 11.54
C ASN A 247 -12.66 6.65 12.10
N CYS A 248 -11.50 7.22 12.44
CA CYS A 248 -11.40 8.62 12.87
C CYS A 248 -11.81 9.59 11.77
N LEU A 249 -11.37 9.36 10.52
CA LEU A 249 -11.77 10.18 9.37
C LEU A 249 -13.27 10.09 9.09
N ALA A 250 -13.85 8.91 9.21
CA ALA A 250 -15.30 8.72 9.12
C ALA A 250 -16.03 9.46 10.25
N ALA A 251 -15.55 9.38 11.48
CA ALA A 251 -16.14 10.08 12.62
C ALA A 251 -16.07 11.61 12.45
N ILE A 252 -14.94 12.15 11.98
CA ILE A 252 -14.77 13.57 11.67
C ILE A 252 -15.78 14.01 10.61
N GLY A 253 -15.96 13.23 9.54
CA GLY A 253 -16.89 13.60 8.49
C GLY A 253 -18.36 13.50 8.94
N VAL A 254 -18.70 12.63 9.88
CA VAL A 254 -20.02 12.64 10.54
C VAL A 254 -20.19 13.88 11.42
N ILE A 255 -19.17 14.27 12.20
CA ILE A 255 -19.22 15.47 13.05
C ILE A 255 -19.36 16.76 12.22
N MET A 256 -18.75 16.80 11.03
CA MET A 256 -18.86 17.94 10.10
C MET A 256 -20.12 17.88 9.22
N ASP A 257 -21.06 16.96 9.48
CA ASP A 257 -22.28 16.75 8.70
C ASP A 257 -22.03 16.57 7.18
N PHE A 258 -20.91 15.94 6.81
CA PHE A 258 -20.61 15.67 5.42
C PHE A 258 -21.46 14.51 4.89
N PRO A 259 -22.08 14.67 3.69
CA PRO A 259 -22.77 13.56 3.03
C PRO A 259 -21.84 12.35 2.89
N PRO A 260 -22.32 11.11 3.14
CA PRO A 260 -21.51 9.89 3.04
C PRO A 260 -20.79 9.72 1.70
N ALA A 261 -21.37 10.27 0.62
CA ALA A 261 -20.76 10.30 -0.70
C ALA A 261 -19.49 11.17 -0.75
N ILE A 262 -19.50 12.38 -0.16
CA ILE A 262 -18.32 13.25 -0.07
C ILE A 262 -17.24 12.55 0.73
N LEU A 263 -17.62 12.01 1.88
CA LEU A 263 -16.72 11.36 2.81
C LEU A 263 -15.96 10.22 2.13
N GLY A 264 -16.63 9.39 1.34
CA GLY A 264 -16.01 8.32 0.53
C GLY A 264 -15.14 8.84 -0.61
N MET A 265 -15.58 9.87 -1.34
CA MET A 265 -14.87 10.37 -2.52
C MET A 265 -13.67 11.28 -2.20
N THR A 266 -13.62 11.89 -1.01
CA THR A 266 -12.56 12.84 -0.63
C THR A 266 -11.81 12.39 0.61
N VAL A 267 -12.42 12.48 1.80
CA VAL A 267 -11.72 12.32 3.08
C VAL A 267 -11.17 10.90 3.26
N LEU A 268 -11.97 9.86 2.97
CA LEU A 268 -11.51 8.48 3.02
C LEU A 268 -10.53 8.15 1.90
N ALA A 269 -10.69 8.75 0.72
CA ALA A 269 -9.77 8.60 -0.39
C ALA A 269 -8.37 9.16 -0.06
N TRP A 270 -8.32 10.34 0.58
CA TRP A 270 -7.09 10.91 1.12
C TRP A 270 -6.51 10.03 2.22
N GLY A 271 -7.34 9.57 3.15
CA GLY A 271 -6.90 8.69 4.24
C GLY A 271 -6.21 7.41 3.76
N ASN A 272 -6.73 6.80 2.69
CA ASN A 272 -6.18 5.58 2.12
C ASN A 272 -4.83 5.79 1.43
N SER A 273 -4.56 6.96 0.85
CA SER A 273 -3.37 7.21 0.03
C SER A 273 -2.48 8.36 0.52
N VAL A 274 -2.70 8.88 1.72
CA VAL A 274 -1.79 9.86 2.34
C VAL A 274 -0.41 9.26 2.60
N GLY A 275 -0.34 7.96 2.90
CA GLY A 275 0.91 7.21 3.02
C GLY A 275 1.69 7.20 1.71
N ASP A 276 1.00 6.93 0.59
CA ASP A 276 1.58 6.96 -0.76
C ASP A 276 2.15 8.35 -1.07
N LEU A 277 1.38 9.42 -0.80
CA LEU A 277 1.85 10.80 -0.99
C LEU A 277 3.14 11.07 -0.22
N VAL A 278 3.18 10.72 1.07
CA VAL A 278 4.34 10.99 1.93
C VAL A 278 5.56 10.18 1.48
N ALA A 279 5.37 8.91 1.14
CA ALA A 279 6.43 8.02 0.70
C ALA A 279 7.02 8.44 -0.66
N ASP A 280 6.17 8.69 -1.66
CA ASP A 280 6.59 9.04 -3.01
C ASP A 280 7.25 10.43 -3.05
N VAL A 281 6.73 11.40 -2.28
CA VAL A 281 7.37 12.71 -2.12
C VAL A 281 8.72 12.60 -1.41
N ALA A 282 8.85 11.72 -0.42
CA ALA A 282 10.12 11.49 0.25
C ALA A 282 11.16 10.88 -0.71
N LEU A 283 10.77 9.90 -1.52
CA LEU A 283 11.62 9.31 -2.56
C LEU A 283 12.01 10.32 -3.65
N ALA A 284 11.09 11.18 -4.06
CA ALA A 284 11.39 12.25 -5.00
C ALA A 284 12.42 13.24 -4.43
N LYS A 285 12.30 13.59 -3.15
CA LYS A 285 13.25 14.46 -2.44
C LYS A 285 14.61 13.81 -2.21
N SER A 286 14.67 12.49 -2.08
CA SER A 286 15.94 11.75 -1.95
C SER A 286 16.64 11.50 -3.29
N GLY A 287 16.15 12.10 -4.38
CA GLY A 287 16.75 11.96 -5.72
C GLY A 287 16.34 10.69 -6.46
N GLN A 288 15.27 10.01 -6.02
CA GLN A 288 14.75 8.78 -6.63
C GLN A 288 13.33 8.98 -7.24
N PRO A 289 13.11 9.99 -8.10
CA PRO A 289 11.78 10.31 -8.63
C PRO A 289 11.22 9.25 -9.59
N THR A 290 12.10 8.46 -10.23
CA THR A 290 11.69 7.35 -11.10
C THR A 290 10.99 6.25 -10.31
N ILE A 291 11.50 5.93 -9.12
CA ILE A 291 10.92 4.94 -8.22
C ILE A 291 9.61 5.49 -7.65
N ALA A 292 9.58 6.76 -7.25
CA ALA A 292 8.37 7.44 -6.79
C ALA A 292 7.24 7.37 -7.84
N ILE A 293 7.51 7.71 -9.10
CA ILE A 293 6.51 7.63 -10.17
C ILE A 293 6.02 6.18 -10.40
N ALA A 294 6.91 5.19 -10.35
CA ALA A 294 6.50 3.79 -10.48
C ALA A 294 5.54 3.37 -9.34
N GLY A 295 5.84 3.81 -8.11
CA GLY A 295 4.98 3.63 -6.94
C GLY A 295 3.58 4.25 -7.13
N CYS A 296 3.52 5.47 -7.64
CA CYS A 296 2.28 6.19 -7.91
C CYS A 296 1.31 5.46 -8.86
N PHE A 297 1.80 4.59 -9.75
CA PHE A 297 0.94 3.82 -10.65
C PHE A 297 0.70 2.39 -10.17
N ALA A 298 1.75 1.71 -9.68
CA ALA A 298 1.65 0.32 -9.26
C ALA A 298 0.75 0.13 -8.02
N GLY A 299 0.86 1.03 -7.03
CA GLY A 299 0.09 0.95 -5.78
C GLY A 299 -1.42 1.05 -6.01
N PRO A 300 -1.93 2.14 -6.62
CA PRO A 300 -3.35 2.26 -6.94
C PRO A 300 -3.89 1.16 -7.84
N MET A 301 -3.10 0.72 -8.83
CA MET A 301 -3.49 -0.39 -9.70
C MET A 301 -3.65 -1.70 -8.92
N PHE A 302 -2.76 -2.01 -7.98
CA PHE A 302 -2.89 -3.16 -7.08
C PHE A 302 -4.16 -3.06 -6.22
N ASN A 303 -4.41 -1.90 -5.59
CA ASN A 303 -5.59 -1.69 -4.76
C ASN A 303 -6.89 -1.87 -5.56
N MET A 304 -6.90 -1.43 -6.83
CA MET A 304 -8.04 -1.57 -7.72
C MET A 304 -8.24 -3.00 -8.25
N LEU A 305 -7.18 -3.69 -8.67
CA LEU A 305 -7.32 -5.02 -9.27
C LEU A 305 -7.35 -6.15 -8.25
N VAL A 306 -6.49 -6.09 -7.23
CA VAL A 306 -6.41 -7.12 -6.18
C VAL A 306 -7.33 -6.75 -5.04
N GLY A 307 -7.21 -5.56 -4.46
CA GLY A 307 -8.04 -5.14 -3.32
C GLY A 307 -9.53 -5.18 -3.64
N LEU A 308 -9.98 -4.36 -4.60
CA LEU A 308 -11.38 -4.36 -5.04
C LEU A 308 -11.75 -5.65 -5.80
N GLY A 309 -10.89 -6.18 -6.68
CA GLY A 309 -11.21 -7.39 -7.45
C GLY A 309 -11.49 -8.61 -6.56
N THR A 310 -10.67 -8.84 -5.53
CA THR A 310 -10.93 -9.93 -4.55
C THR A 310 -12.21 -9.70 -3.75
N ALA A 311 -12.49 -8.45 -3.35
CA ALA A 311 -13.75 -8.13 -2.67
C ALA A 311 -14.97 -8.43 -3.56
N LEU A 312 -14.89 -8.09 -4.86
CA LEU A 312 -15.91 -8.43 -5.85
C LEU A 312 -16.02 -9.95 -6.08
N VAL A 313 -14.91 -10.70 -6.09
CA VAL A 313 -14.92 -12.16 -6.19
C VAL A 313 -15.67 -12.77 -5.00
N ILE A 314 -15.35 -12.33 -3.77
CA ILE A 314 -16.02 -12.84 -2.55
C ILE A 314 -17.52 -12.53 -2.62
N GLN A 315 -17.90 -11.33 -3.04
CA GLN A 315 -19.29 -10.91 -3.06
C GLN A 315 -20.10 -11.60 -4.16
N THR A 316 -19.54 -11.76 -5.36
CA THR A 316 -20.18 -12.46 -6.48
C THR A 316 -20.24 -13.97 -6.26
N ALA A 317 -19.24 -14.56 -5.60
CA ALA A 317 -19.23 -15.99 -5.26
C ALA A 317 -20.40 -16.37 -4.32
N ARG A 318 -20.80 -15.48 -3.40
CA ARG A 318 -21.93 -15.71 -2.49
C ARG A 318 -23.29 -15.70 -3.19
N VAL A 319 -23.40 -15.06 -4.35
CA VAL A 319 -24.67 -14.85 -5.09
C VAL A 319 -24.70 -15.69 -6.38
N TYR A 320 -23.64 -16.44 -6.66
CA TYR A 320 -23.50 -17.29 -7.84
C TYR A 320 -24.66 -18.29 -7.96
N PRO A 321 -25.27 -18.49 -9.15
CA PRO A 321 -24.85 -17.99 -10.48
C PRO A 321 -25.45 -16.64 -10.91
N LYS A 322 -26.17 -15.94 -10.03
CA LYS A 322 -26.79 -14.65 -10.38
C LYS A 322 -25.76 -13.53 -10.42
N ALA A 323 -26.00 -12.54 -11.28
CA ALA A 323 -25.16 -11.33 -11.34
C ALA A 323 -25.36 -10.49 -10.08
N TYR A 324 -24.26 -9.89 -9.59
CA TYR A 324 -24.34 -8.89 -8.53
C TYR A 324 -24.68 -7.54 -9.16
N VAL A 325 -25.88 -7.02 -8.87
CA VAL A 325 -26.34 -5.74 -9.43
C VAL A 325 -25.72 -4.59 -8.65
N LEU A 326 -25.09 -3.67 -9.38
CA LEU A 326 -24.43 -2.49 -8.85
C LEU A 326 -25.30 -1.25 -9.08
N GLU A 327 -25.49 -0.45 -8.05
CA GLU A 327 -26.22 0.81 -8.19
C GLU A 327 -25.35 1.89 -8.86
N PHE A 328 -25.95 2.54 -9.85
CA PHE A 328 -25.29 3.61 -10.59
C PHE A 328 -25.24 4.89 -9.75
N HIS A 329 -24.04 5.43 -9.59
CA HIS A 329 -23.77 6.65 -8.85
C HIS A 329 -22.87 7.57 -9.66
N VAL A 330 -23.34 8.81 -9.87
CA VAL A 330 -22.66 9.82 -10.68
C VAL A 330 -21.24 10.11 -10.16
N GLY A 331 -21.04 10.12 -8.84
CA GLY A 331 -19.74 10.37 -8.23
C GLY A 331 -18.66 9.33 -8.59
N ILE A 332 -19.05 8.05 -8.73
CA ILE A 332 -18.13 6.99 -9.13
C ILE A 332 -17.73 7.16 -10.60
N VAL A 333 -18.68 7.51 -11.46
CA VAL A 333 -18.41 7.82 -12.87
C VAL A 333 -17.46 9.00 -13.01
N VAL A 334 -17.66 10.05 -12.22
CA VAL A 334 -16.76 11.21 -12.19
C VAL A 334 -15.35 10.78 -11.78
N ALA A 335 -15.21 9.97 -10.72
CA ALA A 335 -13.91 9.43 -10.31
C ALA A 335 -13.21 8.65 -11.43
N PHE A 336 -13.94 7.79 -12.16
CA PHE A 336 -13.39 7.09 -13.33
C PHE A 336 -12.96 8.04 -14.45
N VAL A 337 -13.78 9.03 -14.82
CA VAL A 337 -13.47 9.97 -15.90
C VAL A 337 -12.18 10.74 -15.58
N PHE A 338 -12.05 11.25 -14.35
CA PHE A 338 -10.86 11.98 -13.94
C PHE A 338 -9.61 11.10 -13.82
N LEU A 339 -9.76 9.87 -13.33
CA LEU A 339 -8.67 8.88 -13.27
C LEU A 339 -8.20 8.48 -14.68
N LEU A 340 -9.13 8.24 -15.61
CA LEU A 340 -8.77 7.93 -17.00
C LEU A 340 -8.12 9.13 -17.69
N LEU A 341 -8.61 10.35 -17.42
CA LEU A 341 -8.04 11.59 -17.95
C LEU A 341 -6.61 11.82 -17.44
N SER A 342 -6.34 11.61 -16.15
CA SER A 342 -5.00 11.78 -15.57
C SER A 342 -4.01 10.74 -16.13
N LEU A 343 -4.43 9.47 -16.25
CA LEU A 343 -3.60 8.40 -16.80
C LEU A 343 -3.32 8.59 -18.29
N MET A 344 -4.36 8.85 -19.08
CA MET A 344 -4.23 9.11 -20.51
C MET A 344 -3.36 10.34 -20.77
N GLY A 345 -3.62 11.44 -20.05
CA GLY A 345 -2.83 12.66 -20.16
C GLY A 345 -1.35 12.42 -19.83
N THR A 346 -1.07 11.66 -18.77
CA THR A 346 0.30 11.37 -18.35
C THR A 346 1.02 10.48 -19.37
N LEU A 347 0.35 9.46 -19.91
CA LEU A 347 0.90 8.62 -20.97
C LEU A 347 1.22 9.45 -22.22
N LEU A 348 0.28 10.29 -22.68
CA LEU A 348 0.45 11.10 -23.89
C LEU A 348 1.52 12.17 -23.74
N VAL A 349 1.52 12.94 -22.64
CA VAL A 349 2.49 14.02 -22.45
C VAL A 349 3.89 13.47 -22.27
N VAL A 350 4.07 12.44 -21.44
CA VAL A 350 5.40 11.87 -21.19
C VAL A 350 5.96 11.16 -22.42
N THR A 351 5.14 10.49 -23.22
CA THR A 351 5.58 9.90 -24.50
C THR A 351 5.95 10.98 -25.52
N TRP A 352 5.18 12.07 -25.60
CA TRP A 352 5.48 13.20 -26.48
C TRP A 352 6.80 13.89 -26.11
N THR A 353 7.07 14.08 -24.81
CA THR A 353 8.31 14.68 -24.32
C THR A 353 9.49 13.72 -24.28
N ARG A 354 9.43 12.61 -25.04
CA ARG A 354 10.48 11.58 -25.13
C ARG A 354 10.88 11.03 -23.76
N PHE A 355 9.89 10.68 -22.94
CA PHE A 355 10.03 10.10 -21.62
C PHE A 355 10.76 11.00 -20.60
N ARG A 356 10.63 12.32 -20.77
CA ARG A 356 11.06 13.31 -19.78
C ARG A 356 9.85 14.02 -19.18
N VAL A 357 9.67 13.91 -17.87
CA VAL A 357 8.53 14.54 -17.19
C VAL A 357 8.78 16.05 -17.06
N PRO A 358 7.97 16.91 -17.70
CA PRO A 358 8.18 18.35 -17.64
C PRO A 358 7.52 18.96 -16.40
N ARG A 359 8.10 20.04 -15.85
CA ARG A 359 7.55 20.75 -14.67
C ARG A 359 6.12 21.25 -14.87
N PHE A 360 5.80 21.74 -16.08
CA PHE A 360 4.46 22.27 -16.36
C PHE A 360 3.38 21.21 -16.20
N TRP A 361 3.69 19.93 -16.49
CA TRP A 361 2.73 18.84 -16.36
C TRP A 361 2.32 18.60 -14.91
N GLY A 362 3.23 18.84 -13.96
CA GLY A 362 2.90 18.78 -12.54
C GLY A 362 1.81 19.78 -12.13
N TYR A 363 1.85 21.01 -12.65
CA TYR A 363 0.78 21.99 -12.44
C TYR A 363 -0.54 21.58 -13.10
N CYS A 364 -0.49 21.00 -14.30
CA CYS A 364 -1.68 20.48 -14.99
C CYS A 364 -2.37 19.37 -14.18
N LEU A 365 -1.60 18.39 -13.69
CA LEU A 365 -2.13 17.30 -12.87
C LEU A 365 -2.75 17.79 -11.56
N MET A 366 -2.11 18.75 -10.89
CA MET A 366 -2.67 19.43 -9.72
C MET A 366 -4.00 20.11 -10.03
N GLY A 367 -4.07 20.83 -11.15
CA GLY A 367 -5.29 21.49 -11.61
C GLY A 367 -6.42 20.49 -11.89
N ILE A 368 -6.13 19.37 -12.55
CA ILE A 368 -7.09 18.29 -12.80
C ILE A 368 -7.63 17.73 -11.48
N TYR A 369 -6.77 17.52 -10.49
CA TYR A 369 -7.18 17.02 -9.18
C TYR A 369 -8.06 18.01 -8.39
N ILE A 370 -7.69 19.29 -8.41
CA ILE A 370 -8.50 20.35 -7.78
C ILE A 370 -9.88 20.42 -8.44
N LEU A 371 -9.93 20.37 -9.78
CA LEU A 371 -11.18 20.33 -10.53
C LEU A 371 -12.03 19.10 -10.17
N PHE A 372 -11.42 17.91 -10.11
CA PHE A 372 -12.07 16.68 -9.67
C PHE A 372 -12.72 16.85 -8.29
N THR A 373 -11.99 17.43 -7.34
CA THR A 373 -12.46 17.65 -5.97
C THR A 373 -13.63 18.63 -5.94
N LEU A 374 -13.55 19.74 -6.68
CA LEU A 374 -14.62 20.73 -6.78
C LEU A 374 -15.90 20.15 -7.40
N VAL A 375 -15.76 19.39 -8.49
CA VAL A 375 -16.91 18.73 -9.15
C VAL A 375 -17.54 17.69 -8.21
N SER A 376 -16.72 16.92 -7.50
CA SER A 376 -17.20 15.92 -6.54
C SER A 376 -17.97 16.55 -5.37
N ILE A 377 -17.49 17.69 -4.87
CA ILE A 377 -18.19 18.48 -3.83
C ILE A 377 -19.49 19.05 -4.38
N ALA A 378 -19.48 19.63 -5.58
CA ALA A 378 -20.68 20.20 -6.20
C ALA A 378 -21.78 19.17 -6.40
N ILE A 379 -21.45 18.00 -6.97
CA ILE A 379 -22.39 16.89 -7.15
C ILE A 379 -22.98 16.47 -5.82
N ALA A 380 -22.14 16.32 -4.80
CA ALA A 380 -22.60 15.86 -3.52
C ALA A 380 -23.48 16.89 -2.80
N SER A 381 -23.17 18.19 -2.91
CA SER A 381 -24.01 19.28 -2.40
C SER A 381 -25.37 19.37 -3.11
N SER A 382 -25.46 18.91 -4.36
CA SER A 382 -26.72 18.86 -5.11
C SER A 382 -27.55 17.60 -4.85
N SER A 383 -26.97 16.61 -4.18
CA SER A 383 -27.58 15.30 -3.92
C SER A 383 -28.07 15.11 -2.48
N GLY A 384 -27.77 16.06 -1.58
CA GLY A 384 -28.36 16.18 -0.25
C GLY A 384 -29.49 17.20 -0.28
#